data_AF-A0A367W247-F1
#
_entry.id   AF-A0A367W247-F1
#
_cell.length_a   1.000
_cell.length_b   1.000
_cell.length_c   1.000
_cell.angle_alpha   90.00
_cell.angle_beta   90.00
_cell.angle_gamma   90.00
#
_symmetry.space_group_name_H-M   'P 1'
#
loop_
_entity.id
_entity.type
_entity.pdbx_description
1 polymer ?
#
loop_
_entity_poly.entity_id
_entity_poly.type
_entity_poly.pdbx_seq_one_letter_code
_entity_poly.pdbx_strand_id
1 'polypeptide(L)'
;MRHLVIAFSMLCVVSFAASDAQANLKKEYCANQTYYTEAGENDGSRYPHLHCDASFLTYSSGSNHYNFVVGDKLQPGIAGNACFTAAEQDAPNLKAKVAEVCSDFGKSCYGC
;
A
#
# COMPACT_ATOMS: atom_id res chain seq x y z
N MET A 1 10.16 -39.84 -48.14
CA MET A 1 10.28 -39.45 -46.72
C MET A 1 10.11 -37.93 -46.67
N ARG A 2 8.86 -37.46 -46.54
CA ARG A 2 8.23 -36.95 -45.29
C ARG A 2 8.99 -35.75 -44.69
N HIS A 3 8.43 -34.57 -45.01
CA HIS A 3 8.23 -33.35 -44.21
C HIS A 3 9.39 -32.76 -43.39
N LEU A 4 9.64 -31.45 -43.51
CA LEU A 4 9.20 -30.52 -42.45
C LEU A 4 9.25 -29.06 -42.91
N VAL A 5 8.13 -28.38 -42.70
CA VAL A 5 7.90 -26.95 -42.84
C VAL A 5 8.51 -26.25 -41.62
N ILE A 6 9.33 -25.22 -41.80
CA ILE A 6 9.81 -24.37 -40.70
C ILE A 6 8.96 -23.10 -40.70
N ALA A 7 8.21 -22.95 -39.62
CA ALA A 7 7.18 -21.95 -39.42
C ALA A 7 7.78 -20.57 -39.06
N PHE A 8 7.13 -19.54 -39.58
CA PHE A 8 7.23 -18.15 -39.15
C PHE A 8 6.84 -18.01 -37.68
N SER A 9 7.71 -17.47 -36.83
CA SER A 9 7.34 -17.00 -35.49
C SER A 9 7.48 -15.48 -35.43
N MET A 10 6.33 -14.83 -35.60
CA MET A 10 6.12 -13.39 -35.48
C MET A 10 6.27 -13.00 -34.00
N LEU A 11 7.20 -12.11 -33.69
CA LEU A 11 7.43 -11.59 -32.34
C LEU A 11 6.34 -10.53 -32.04
N CYS A 12 5.24 -10.94 -31.40
CA CYS A 12 4.25 -9.98 -30.89
C CYS A 12 4.80 -9.31 -29.64
N VAL A 13 5.33 -8.08 -29.79
CA VAL A 13 5.61 -7.19 -28.66
C VAL A 13 4.27 -6.63 -28.20
N VAL A 14 3.70 -7.23 -27.15
CA VAL A 14 2.56 -6.64 -26.43
C VAL A 14 3.09 -5.49 -25.60
N SER A 15 2.92 -4.27 -26.10
CA SER A 15 3.07 -3.05 -25.32
C SER A 15 1.89 -2.96 -24.35
N PHE A 16 2.11 -3.26 -23.08
CA PHE A 16 1.16 -2.97 -22.02
C PHE A 16 1.09 -1.44 -21.87
N ALA A 17 0.04 -0.82 -22.42
CA ALA A 17 -0.34 0.52 -22.03
C ALA A 17 -0.74 0.46 -20.55
N ALA A 18 0.17 0.86 -19.65
CA ALA A 18 -0.19 1.12 -18.26
C ALA A 18 -1.24 2.22 -18.29
N SER A 19 -2.49 1.84 -18.05
CA SER A 19 -3.54 2.81 -17.79
C SER A 19 -3.22 3.42 -16.44
N ASP A 20 -3.07 4.75 -16.38
CA ASP A 20 -3.06 5.53 -15.14
C ASP A 20 -4.43 5.37 -14.45
N ALA A 21 -4.69 4.17 -13.93
CA ALA A 21 -5.69 3.97 -12.92
C ALA A 21 -5.09 4.59 -11.65
N GLN A 22 -5.64 5.71 -11.23
CA GLN A 22 -5.31 6.30 -9.93
C GLN A 22 -5.46 5.18 -8.88
N ALA A 23 -4.34 4.79 -8.26
CA ALA A 23 -4.29 3.71 -7.29
C ALA A 23 -5.39 3.94 -6.25
N ASN A 24 -6.31 2.99 -6.09
CA ASN A 24 -7.35 3.11 -5.07
C ASN A 24 -6.75 2.55 -3.79
N LEU A 25 -6.05 3.43 -3.05
CA LEU A 25 -5.26 3.04 -1.88
C LEU A 25 -6.10 2.29 -0.84
N LYS A 26 -7.37 2.71 -0.65
CA LYS A 26 -8.34 2.02 0.20
C LYS A 26 -8.60 0.58 -0.24
N LYS A 27 -8.72 0.33 -1.55
CA LYS A 27 -8.90 -1.02 -2.09
C LYS A 27 -7.62 -1.85 -1.94
N GLU A 28 -6.48 -1.26 -2.28
CA GLU A 28 -5.18 -1.93 -2.33
C GLU A 28 -4.70 -2.32 -0.94
N TYR A 29 -4.69 -1.38 0.00
CA TYR A 29 -4.06 -1.58 1.30
C TYR A 29 -5.04 -1.96 2.41
N CYS A 30 -6.33 -1.63 2.25
CA CYS A 30 -7.31 -1.74 3.34
C CYS A 30 -8.54 -2.57 2.99
N ALA A 31 -8.50 -3.38 1.92
CA ALA A 31 -9.60 -4.26 1.51
C ALA A 31 -10.96 -3.54 1.42
N ASN A 32 -10.98 -2.30 0.90
CA ASN A 32 -12.14 -1.41 0.83
C ASN A 32 -12.72 -0.94 2.18
N GLN A 33 -12.02 -1.15 3.29
CA GLN A 33 -12.42 -0.62 4.61
C GLN A 33 -11.96 0.83 4.76
N THR A 34 -12.79 1.69 5.36
CA THR A 34 -12.39 3.08 5.67
C THR A 34 -11.31 3.12 6.74
N TYR A 35 -11.37 2.16 7.65
CA TYR A 35 -10.38 2.00 8.70
C TYR A 35 -9.88 0.57 8.71
N TYR A 36 -8.58 0.41 8.80
CA TYR A 36 -7.93 -0.87 9.06
C TYR A 36 -7.33 -0.80 10.46
N THR A 37 -7.73 -1.69 11.35
CA THR A 37 -7.27 -1.77 12.74
C THR A 37 -6.29 -2.93 12.91
N GLU A 38 -5.74 -3.11 14.12
CA GLU A 38 -4.88 -4.26 14.41
C GLU A 38 -5.58 -5.61 14.20
N ALA A 39 -6.90 -5.69 14.34
CA ALA A 39 -7.68 -6.88 14.04
C ALA A 39 -7.98 -7.08 12.54
N GLY A 40 -7.60 -6.12 11.69
CA GLY A 40 -7.99 -6.08 10.27
C GLY A 40 -9.48 -5.76 10.04
N GLU A 41 -10.13 -5.21 11.06
CA GLU A 41 -11.56 -4.88 11.07
C GLU A 41 -11.81 -3.39 10.84
N ASN A 42 -12.99 -3.07 10.28
CA ASN A 42 -13.44 -1.71 10.03
C ASN A 42 -14.14 -1.11 11.26
N ASP A 43 -13.38 -0.93 12.34
CA ASP A 43 -13.84 -0.33 13.60
C ASP A 43 -12.95 0.86 14.03
N GLY A 44 -12.47 1.66 13.07
CA GLY A 44 -11.58 2.82 13.33
C GLY A 44 -12.22 3.98 14.10
N SER A 45 -13.35 3.73 14.77
CA SER A 45 -13.79 4.52 15.91
C SER A 45 -12.80 4.45 17.10
N ARG A 46 -11.90 3.45 17.11
CA ARG A 46 -10.86 3.25 18.12
C ARG A 46 -9.46 3.39 17.55
N TYR A 47 -8.53 3.84 18.39
CA TYR A 47 -7.11 3.95 18.08
C TYR A 47 -6.32 2.77 18.66
N PRO A 48 -5.16 2.42 18.07
CA PRO A 48 -4.65 2.93 16.79
C PRO A 48 -5.38 2.33 15.58
N HIS A 49 -5.36 3.05 14.46
CA HIS A 49 -5.89 2.56 13.18
C HIS A 49 -5.21 3.24 11.99
N LEU A 50 -5.32 2.62 10.82
CA LEU A 50 -5.02 3.21 9.53
C LEU A 50 -6.32 3.71 8.90
N HIS A 51 -6.45 5.02 8.68
CA HIS A 51 -7.53 5.61 7.89
C HIS A 51 -7.14 5.50 6.42
N CYS A 52 -8.03 4.89 5.63
CA CYS A 52 -7.83 4.61 4.23
C CYS A 52 -8.90 5.26 3.36
N ASP A 53 -8.44 6.08 2.43
CA ASP A 53 -9.26 6.66 1.38
C ASP A 53 -8.73 6.25 0.00
N ALA A 54 -9.47 6.55 -1.07
CA ALA A 54 -8.99 6.33 -2.42
C ALA A 54 -7.68 7.09 -2.70
N SER A 55 -7.47 8.22 -2.02
CA SER A 55 -6.37 9.15 -2.32
C SER A 55 -5.41 9.41 -1.16
N PHE A 56 -5.60 8.83 0.03
CA PHE A 56 -4.64 8.98 1.11
C PHE A 56 -4.64 7.81 2.08
N LEU A 57 -3.53 7.69 2.81
CA LEU A 57 -3.38 6.78 3.94
C LEU A 57 -2.84 7.56 5.14
N THR A 58 -3.49 7.39 6.28
CA THR A 58 -3.15 8.06 7.53
C THR A 58 -3.11 7.07 8.68
N TYR A 59 -1.94 6.87 9.29
CA TYR A 59 -1.88 6.18 10.57
C TYR A 59 -2.36 7.14 11.67
N SER A 60 -3.24 6.70 12.55
CA SER A 60 -3.75 7.50 13.65
C SER A 60 -3.54 6.79 14.99
N SER A 61 -3.00 7.54 15.95
CA SER A 61 -2.68 7.08 17.30
C SER A 61 -3.18 8.13 18.30
N GLY A 62 -4.40 7.96 18.80
CA GLY A 62 -5.03 8.94 19.67
C GLY A 62 -5.23 10.27 18.96
N SER A 63 -4.61 11.34 19.45
CA SER A 63 -4.66 12.67 18.83
C SER A 63 -3.64 12.86 17.68
N ASN A 64 -2.73 11.90 17.48
CA ASN A 64 -1.67 12.02 16.49
C ASN A 64 -2.10 11.37 15.18
N HIS A 65 -1.92 12.09 14.07
CA HIS A 65 -2.24 11.63 12.72
C HIS A 65 -1.02 11.78 11.82
N TYR A 66 -0.65 10.70 11.15
CA TYR A 66 0.52 10.59 10.30
C TYR A 66 0.04 10.34 8.88
N ASN A 67 -0.23 11.40 8.12
CA ASN A 67 -0.64 11.32 6.71
C ASN A 67 0.57 10.94 5.86
N PHE A 68 0.78 9.65 5.63
CA PHE A 68 2.00 9.16 5.01
C PHE A 68 1.87 8.85 3.51
N VAL A 69 0.65 8.75 2.98
CA VAL A 69 0.39 8.82 1.53
C VAL A 69 -0.66 9.87 1.26
N VAL A 70 -0.41 10.76 0.28
CA VAL A 70 -1.37 11.75 -0.21
C VAL A 70 -1.28 11.79 -1.74
N GLY A 71 -2.39 11.49 -2.40
CA GLY A 71 -2.46 11.19 -3.83
C GLY A 71 -1.57 10.00 -4.18
N ASP A 72 -0.65 10.24 -5.10
CA ASP A 72 0.36 9.30 -5.60
C ASP A 72 1.72 9.48 -4.91
N LYS A 73 1.78 10.16 -3.76
CA LYS A 73 3.04 10.50 -3.08
C LYS A 73 3.13 9.90 -1.69
N LEU A 74 4.13 9.05 -1.50
CA LEU A 74 4.60 8.61 -0.19
C LEU A 74 5.46 9.68 0.49
N GLN A 75 5.22 9.91 1.78
CA GLN A 75 6.04 10.71 2.69
C GLN A 75 6.88 9.78 3.58
N PRO A 76 8.08 9.34 3.15
CA PRO A 76 8.79 8.23 3.80
C PRO A 76 9.19 8.50 5.25
N GLY A 77 9.47 9.75 5.61
CA GLY A 77 9.75 10.13 7.01
C GLY A 77 8.51 10.04 7.90
N ILE A 78 7.33 10.41 7.38
CA ILE A 78 6.06 10.31 8.12
C ILE A 78 5.64 8.84 8.24
N ALA A 79 5.81 8.05 7.17
CA ALA A 79 5.60 6.61 7.21
C ALA A 79 6.53 5.92 8.21
N GLY A 80 7.80 6.31 8.27
CA GLY A 80 8.74 5.84 9.28
C GLY A 80 8.26 6.12 10.71
N ASN A 81 7.83 7.35 10.98
CA ASN A 81 7.24 7.72 12.27
C ASN A 81 5.96 6.91 12.59
N ALA A 82 5.12 6.65 11.59
CA ALA A 82 3.93 5.81 11.74
C ALA A 82 4.32 4.36 12.11
N CYS A 83 5.32 3.77 11.44
CA CYS A 83 5.85 2.45 11.77
C CYS A 83 6.44 2.37 13.19
N PHE A 84 7.24 3.36 13.59
CA PHE A 84 7.78 3.43 14.95
C PHE A 84 6.65 3.50 15.98
N THR A 85 5.66 4.38 15.76
CA THR A 85 4.52 4.55 16.67
C THR A 85 3.68 3.27 16.76
N ALA A 86 3.44 2.59 15.64
CA ALA A 86 2.76 1.30 15.62
C ALA A 86 3.53 0.22 16.40
N ALA A 87 4.86 0.21 16.32
CA ALA A 87 5.70 -0.68 17.12
C ALA A 87 5.63 -0.36 18.62
N GLU A 88 5.66 0.92 19.02
CA GLU A 88 5.53 1.34 20.42
C GLU A 88 4.17 1.01 21.03
N GLN A 89 3.13 0.89 20.19
CA GLN A 89 1.77 0.56 20.60
C GLN A 89 1.43 -0.93 20.49
N ASP A 90 2.42 -1.78 20.26
CA ASP A 90 2.25 -3.22 20.06
C ASP A 90 1.18 -3.54 18.99
N ALA A 91 1.19 -2.78 17.88
CA ALA A 91 0.28 -2.94 16.75
C ALA A 91 1.00 -3.50 15.50
N PRO A 92 1.37 -4.79 15.49
CA PRO A 92 2.19 -5.39 14.45
C PRO A 92 1.52 -5.44 13.07
N ASN A 93 0.21 -5.62 12.97
CA ASN A 93 -0.48 -5.62 11.68
C ASN A 93 -0.54 -4.21 11.08
N LEU A 94 -0.76 -3.18 11.91
CA LEU A 94 -0.67 -1.79 11.46
C LEU A 94 0.74 -1.43 11.00
N LYS A 95 1.76 -1.84 11.77
CA LYS A 95 3.16 -1.68 11.38
C LYS A 95 3.47 -2.35 10.04
N ALA A 96 3.06 -3.61 9.89
CA ALA A 96 3.26 -4.38 8.66
C ALA A 96 2.59 -3.70 7.47
N LYS A 97 1.38 -3.15 7.66
CA LYS A 97 0.66 -2.45 6.59
C LYS A 97 1.36 -1.16 6.15
N VAL A 98 1.90 -0.39 7.08
CA VAL A 98 2.72 0.80 6.73
C VAL A 98 3.98 0.38 5.97
N ALA A 99 4.65 -0.70 6.40
CA ALA A 99 5.84 -1.21 5.73
C ALA A 99 5.56 -1.73 4.30
N GLU A 100 4.43 -2.41 4.10
CA GLU A 100 3.94 -2.86 2.79
C GLU A 100 3.78 -1.67 1.83
N VAL A 101 3.09 -0.62 2.25
CA VAL A 101 2.93 0.61 1.45
C VAL A 101 4.29 1.20 1.06
N CYS A 102 5.24 1.25 1.99
CA CYS A 102 6.57 1.76 1.70
C CYS A 102 7.30 0.96 0.62
N SER A 103 7.24 -0.37 0.73
CA SER A 103 7.82 -1.29 -0.25
C SER A 103 7.21 -1.11 -1.63
N ASP A 104 5.88 -1.00 -1.72
CA ASP A 104 5.16 -0.88 -2.99
C ASP A 104 5.44 0.45 -3.71
N PHE A 105 5.71 1.52 -2.95
CA PHE A 105 6.20 2.80 -3.49
C PHE A 105 7.72 2.79 -3.79
N GLY A 106 8.40 1.66 -3.60
CA GLY A 106 9.84 1.51 -3.85
C GLY A 106 10.72 2.35 -2.93
N LYS A 107 10.25 2.62 -1.70
CA LYS A 107 10.99 3.43 -0.71
C LYS A 107 11.22 2.63 0.57
N SER A 108 12.34 2.91 1.23
CA SER A 108 12.52 2.55 2.64
C SER A 108 11.86 3.60 3.52
N CYS A 109 11.05 3.17 4.48
CA CYS A 109 10.51 4.02 5.53
C CYS A 109 11.23 3.71 6.82
N TYR A 110 12.26 4.49 7.12
CA TYR A 110 13.09 4.31 8.31
C TYR A 110 12.23 4.14 9.58
N GLY A 111 12.29 2.96 10.21
CA GLY A 111 11.48 2.61 11.39
C GLY A 111 10.47 1.49 11.15
N CYS A 112 10.15 1.28 9.87
CA CYS A 112 9.95 -0.03 9.31
C CYS A 112 11.33 -0.59 8.89
#